data_AF-A0A484Z072-F1
#
_entry.id   AF-A0A484Z072-F1
#
_cell.length_a   1.000
_cell.length_b   1.000
_cell.length_c   1.000
_cell.angle_alpha   90.00
_cell.angle_beta   90.00
_cell.angle_gamma   90.00
#
_symmetry.space_group_name_H-M   'P 1'
#
loop_
_entity.id
_entity.type
_entity.pdbx_description
1 polymer ?
#
loop_
_entity_poly.entity_id
_entity_poly.type
_entity_poly.pdbx_seq_one_letter_code
_entity_poly.pdbx_strand_id
1 'polypeptide(L)'
;MTQAQRILEIGTLGAYSAIWMARALPPDGKLITLEADPIHARVARQNIQLAGLEDRIELIEGPALRSLEDLGDIPPFRSDLYRRR
;
A
#
# COMPACT_ATOMS: atom_id res chain seq x y z
N MET A 1 -19.81 0.87 0.01
CA MET A 1 -18.54 1.03 0.75
C MET A 1 -17.93 -0.35 0.92
N THR A 2 -16.68 -0.57 0.53
CA THR A 2 -16.14 -1.93 0.38
C THR A 2 -15.68 -2.57 1.70
N GLN A 3 -15.38 -1.86 2.80
CA GLN A 3 -14.81 -2.43 4.05
C GLN A 3 -13.48 -3.18 3.83
N ALA A 4 -12.52 -2.56 3.16
CA ALA A 4 -11.20 -3.17 2.95
C ALA A 4 -10.41 -3.28 4.26
N GLN A 5 -9.61 -4.35 4.39
CA GLN A 5 -8.66 -4.54 5.49
C GLN A 5 -7.21 -4.46 5.01
N ARG A 6 -6.96 -4.79 3.73
CA ARG A 6 -5.63 -4.77 3.12
C ARG A 6 -5.70 -4.07 1.77
N ILE A 7 -4.76 -3.18 1.49
CA ILE A 7 -4.64 -2.45 0.22
C ILE A 7 -3.25 -2.69 -0.36
N LEU A 8 -3.20 -2.88 -1.67
CA LEU A 8 -1.98 -2.78 -2.47
C LEU A 8 -2.11 -1.58 -3.39
N GLU A 9 -1.12 -0.68 -3.36
CA GLU A 9 -1.02 0.48 -4.24
C GLU A 9 0.22 0.34 -5.13
N ILE A 10 0.06 0.64 -6.42
CA ILE A 10 1.15 0.69 -7.40
C ILE A 10 1.34 2.14 -7.81
N GLY A 11 2.49 2.72 -7.46
CA GLY A 11 2.80 4.14 -7.63
C GLY A 11 2.46 4.92 -6.36
N THR A 12 3.50 5.27 -5.58
CA THR A 12 3.33 5.99 -4.30
C THR A 12 3.49 7.50 -4.47
N LEU A 13 4.39 7.95 -5.34
CA LEU A 13 4.82 9.35 -5.46
C LEU A 13 5.18 9.95 -4.09
N GLY A 14 4.32 10.81 -3.55
CA GLY A 14 4.48 11.48 -2.26
C GLY A 14 3.58 10.92 -1.16
N ALA A 15 3.00 9.73 -1.33
CA ALA A 15 2.13 9.02 -0.39
C ALA A 15 0.78 9.68 -0.06
N TYR A 16 0.30 10.65 -0.86
CA TYR A 16 -0.99 11.32 -0.58
C TYR A 16 -2.17 10.33 -0.55
N SER A 17 -2.32 9.52 -1.60
CA SER A 17 -3.35 8.49 -1.70
C SER A 17 -3.18 7.40 -0.65
N ALA A 18 -1.94 6.92 -0.43
CA ALA A 18 -1.62 5.95 0.62
C ALA A 18 -2.09 6.40 2.01
N ILE A 19 -1.80 7.66 2.39
CA ILE A 19 -2.20 8.24 3.68
C ILE A 19 -3.73 8.29 3.81
N TRP A 20 -4.42 8.76 2.77
CA TRP A 20 -5.89 8.82 2.76
C TRP A 20 -6.52 7.44 2.90
N MET A 21 -6.02 6.46 2.15
CA MET A 21 -6.51 5.09 2.20
C MET A 21 -6.22 4.43 3.55
N ALA A 22 -5.01 4.60 4.10
CA ALA A 22 -4.64 4.04 5.40
C ALA A 22 -5.50 4.59 6.55
N ARG A 23 -5.90 5.87 6.49
CA ARG A 23 -6.84 6.45 7.47
C ARG A 23 -8.24 5.87 7.39
N ALA A 24 -8.67 5.43 6.22
CA ALA A 24 -9.99 4.83 6.01
C ALA A 24 -10.05 3.34 6.38
N LEU A 25 -8.90 2.68 6.54
CA LEU A 25 -8.82 1.28 6.96
C LEU A 25 -9.18 1.12 8.46
N PRO A 26 -9.75 -0.03 8.87
CA PRO A 26 -9.96 -0.36 10.29
C PRO A 26 -8.62 -0.37 11.06
N PRO A 27 -8.61 -0.27 12.41
CA PRO A 27 -7.38 -0.12 13.19
C PRO A 27 -6.25 -1.11 12.88
N ASP A 28 -6.59 -2.35 12.53
CA ASP A 28 -5.69 -3.44 12.17
C ASP A 28 -5.36 -3.52 10.67
N GLY A 29 -5.96 -2.65 9.86
CA GLY A 29 -5.78 -2.63 8.41
C GLY A 29 -4.41 -2.13 7.99
N LYS A 30 -3.90 -2.73 6.90
CA LYS A 30 -2.55 -2.51 6.36
C LYS A 30 -2.59 -2.09 4.89
N LEU A 31 -1.63 -1.27 4.49
CA LEU A 31 -1.43 -0.84 3.12
C LEU A 31 0.01 -1.10 2.71
N ILE A 32 0.21 -1.79 1.58
CA ILE A 32 1.51 -1.89 0.90
C ILE A 32 1.46 -0.95 -0.31
N THR A 33 2.48 -0.12 -0.48
CA THR A 33 2.62 0.78 -1.64
C THR A 33 3.97 0.59 -2.31
N LEU A 34 3.99 0.58 -3.64
CA LEU A 34 5.17 0.32 -4.47
C LEU A 34 5.61 1.60 -5.19
N GLU A 35 6.88 1.95 -5.08
CA GLU A 35 7.47 3.11 -5.78
C GLU A 35 8.80 2.75 -6.43
N ALA A 36 8.94 3.05 -7.72
CA ALA A 36 10.15 2.72 -8.48
C ALA A 36 11.20 3.81 -8.41
N ASP A 37 10.80 5.08 -8.27
CA ASP A 37 11.71 6.21 -8.21
C ASP A 37 12.23 6.44 -6.77
N PRO A 38 13.56 6.41 -6.55
CA PRO A 38 14.13 6.53 -5.21
C PRO A 38 13.96 7.93 -4.57
N ILE A 39 13.77 8.99 -5.39
CA ILE A 39 13.50 10.34 -4.89
C ILE A 39 12.07 10.39 -4.36
N HIS A 40 11.10 9.86 -5.12
CA HIS A 40 9.71 9.76 -4.67
C HIS A 40 9.60 8.86 -3.43
N ALA A 41 10.24 7.69 -3.42
CA ALA A 41 10.24 6.79 -2.27
C ALA A 41 10.73 7.49 -0.99
N ARG A 42 11.76 8.33 -1.09
CA ARG A 42 12.26 9.12 0.04
C ARG A 42 11.24 10.14 0.55
N VAL A 43 10.60 10.89 -0.35
CA VAL A 43 9.56 11.86 0.00
C VAL A 43 8.35 11.16 0.61
N ALA A 44 7.92 10.05 0.03
CA ALA A 44 6.83 9.22 0.55
C ALA A 44 7.10 8.74 1.98
N ARG A 45 8.31 8.22 2.27
CA ARG A 45 8.69 7.82 3.65
C ARG A 45 8.57 8.98 4.64
N GLN A 46 9.07 10.16 4.28
CA GLN A 46 8.94 11.36 5.11
C GLN A 46 7.48 11.74 5.37
N ASN A 47 6.63 11.71 4.34
CA ASN A 47 5.21 12.04 4.47
C ASN A 47 4.45 11.00 5.31
N ILE A 48 4.78 9.70 5.17
CA ILE A 48 4.20 8.62 5.98
C ILE A 48 4.56 8.81 7.46
N GLN A 49 5.83 9.13 7.75
CA GLN A 49 6.30 9.42 9.10
C GLN A 49 5.62 10.64 9.69
N LEU A 50 5.56 11.75 8.95
CA LEU A 50 4.87 12.98 9.39
C LEU A 50 3.36 12.75 9.64
N ALA A 51 2.75 11.81 8.91
CA ALA A 51 1.36 11.42 9.11
C ALA A 51 1.15 10.44 10.29
N GLY A 52 2.22 9.91 10.89
CA GLY A 52 2.18 8.94 11.98
C GLY A 52 1.61 7.58 11.57
N LEU A 53 1.85 7.15 10.33
CA LEU A 53 1.25 5.93 9.75
C LEU A 53 2.29 4.84 9.41
N GLU A 54 3.51 4.93 9.95
CA GLU A 54 4.59 3.96 9.72
C GLU A 54 4.19 2.52 10.13
N ASP A 55 3.34 2.38 11.16
CA ASP A 55 2.82 1.08 11.58
C ASP A 55 1.75 0.52 10.64
N ARG A 56 1.25 1.30 9.68
CA ARG A 56 0.10 0.92 8.83
C ARG A 56 0.43 0.89 7.34
N ILE A 57 1.43 1.65 6.90
CA ILE A 57 1.86 1.76 5.52
C ILE A 57 3.27 1.19 5.38
N GLU A 58 3.40 0.17 4.53
CA GLU A 58 4.68 -0.38 4.12
C GLU A 58 5.00 0.12 2.70
N LEU A 59 6.14 0.79 2.54
CA LEU A 59 6.64 1.23 1.24
C LEU A 59 7.75 0.29 0.77
N ILE A 60 7.53 -0.32 -0.40
CA ILE A 60 8.54 -1.14 -1.08
C ILE A 60 9.10 -0.34 -2.25
N GLU A 61 10.40 -0.08 -2.19
CA GLU A 61 11.13 0.64 -3.23
C GLU A 61 11.64 -0.33 -4.29
N GLY A 62 11.29 -0.08 -5.55
CA GLY A 62 11.71 -0.87 -6.70
C GLY A 62 10.64 -0.98 -7.80
N PRO A 63 10.97 -1.58 -8.94
CA PRO A 63 10.01 -1.81 -10.01
C PRO A 63 8.86 -2.70 -9.53
N ALA A 64 7.62 -2.26 -9.74
CA ALA A 64 6.44 -2.95 -9.25
C ALA A 64 6.37 -4.43 -9.68
N LEU A 65 6.73 -4.75 -10.93
CA LEU A 65 6.73 -6.14 -11.42
C LEU A 65 7.62 -7.05 -10.58
N ARG A 66 8.82 -6.59 -10.23
CA ARG A 66 9.74 -7.36 -9.37
C ARG A 66 9.18 -7.48 -7.95
N SER A 67 8.70 -6.37 -7.38
CA SER A 67 8.12 -6.39 -6.03
C SER A 67 6.91 -7.33 -5.95
N LEU A 68 6.10 -7.43 -7.01
CA LEU A 68 4.96 -8.34 -7.09
C LEU A 68 5.38 -9.82 -7.13
N GLU A 69 6.49 -10.16 -7.79
CA GLU A 69 7.05 -11.51 -7.78
C GLU A 69 7.47 -11.92 -6.36
N ASP A 70 8.05 -10.99 -5.59
CA ASP A 70 8.50 -11.22 -4.21
C ASP A 70 7.33 -11.34 -3.20
N LEU A 71 6.14 -10.81 -3.53
CA LEU A 71 4.95 -10.90 -2.67
C LEU A 71 4.32 -12.31 -2.64
N GLY A 72 4.62 -13.20 -3.59
CA GLY A 72 4.13 -14.59 -3.60
C GLY A 72 2.62 -14.74 -3.39
N ASP A 73 2.21 -15.79 -2.65
CA ASP A 73 0.81 -16.09 -2.31
C ASP A 73 0.30 -15.31 -1.06
N ILE A 74 0.66 -14.04 -0.89
CA ILE A 74 0.07 -13.23 0.20
C ILE A 74 -1.46 -13.24 0.03
N PRO A 75 -2.22 -13.78 1.01
CA PRO A 75 -3.65 -13.97 0.85
C PRO A 75 -4.31 -12.62 0.52
N PRO A 76 -5.18 -12.63 -0.50
CA PRO A 76 -5.35 -11.50 -1.37
C PRO A 76 -5.93 -10.34 -0.60
N PHE A 77 -5.36 -9.16 -0.87
CA PHE A 77 -6.12 -7.92 -0.93
C PHE A 77 -7.49 -8.26 -1.55
N ARG A 78 -8.52 -8.41 -0.72
CA ARG A 78 -9.72 -9.26 -0.93
C ARG A 78 -9.99 -9.74 -2.38
N SER A 79 -9.90 -11.05 -2.61
CA SER A 79 -10.25 -11.70 -3.88
C SER A 79 -11.69 -12.21 -3.97
N ASP A 80 -12.48 -12.10 -2.89
CA ASP A 80 -13.83 -12.68 -2.79
C ASP A 80 -14.86 -11.98 -3.71
N LEU A 81 -14.52 -10.81 -4.26
CA LEU A 81 -15.37 -10.07 -5.20
C LEU A 81 -15.36 -10.59 -6.64
N TYR A 82 -14.41 -11.47 -7.03
CA TYR A 82 -14.38 -12.08 -8.36
C TYR A 82 -14.91 -13.53 -8.40
N ARG A 83 -15.32 -14.11 -7.26
CA ARG A 83 -15.92 -15.47 -7.20
C ARG A 83 -17.44 -15.48 -7.37
N ARG A 84 -18.02 -14.42 -7.95
CA ARG A 84 -19.41 -14.40 -8.41
C ARG A 84 -19.46 -14.19 -9.93
N ARG A 85 -19.18 -15.26 -10.67
CA ARG A 85 -19.92 -15.73 -11.84
C ARG A 85 -19.45 -17.13 -12.21
#